data_AF-A0A420W2V8-F1
#
_entry.id   AF-A0A420W2V8-F1
#
_cell.length_a   1.000
_cell.length_b   1.000
_cell.length_c   1.000
_cell.angle_alpha   90.00
_cell.angle_beta   90.00
_cell.angle_gamma   90.00
#
_symmetry.space_group_name_H-M   'P 1'
#
loop_
_entity.id
_entity.type
_entity.pdbx_description
1 polymer ?
#
loop_
_entity_poly.entity_id
_entity_poly.type
_entity_poly.pdbx_seq_one_letter_code
_entity_poly.pdbx_strand_id
1 'polypeptide(L)'
;MEQTTDKNYIDQLAGYFQQNPNSYGWILFVVGIILLYGSIRRWSWLFEGGEGLFNIAWIEETFGCRTALILFILLSLVFIGAGITWVFLYK
;
A
#
# COMPACT_ATOMS: atom_id res chain seq x y z
N MET A 1 -30.80 -12.86 -4.84
CA MET A 1 -30.73 -11.79 -5.85
C MET A 1 -29.66 -10.76 -5.45
N GLU A 2 -28.47 -11.23 -5.05
CA GLU A 2 -27.43 -10.36 -4.45
C GLU A 2 -26.24 -10.10 -5.41
N GLN A 3 -25.98 -11.03 -6.34
CA GLN A 3 -24.80 -10.97 -7.23
C GLN A 3 -24.86 -9.90 -8.34
N THR A 4 -26.04 -9.37 -8.67
CA THR A 4 -26.20 -8.35 -9.72
C THR A 4 -25.81 -6.94 -9.26
N THR A 5 -25.84 -6.69 -7.95
CA THR A 5 -25.55 -5.38 -7.37
C THR A 5 -24.05 -5.17 -7.20
N ASP A 6 -23.31 -6.18 -6.73
CA ASP A 6 -21.85 -6.13 -6.57
C ASP A 6 -21.12 -5.90 -7.90
N LYS A 7 -21.53 -6.59 -8.97
CA LYS A 7 -20.92 -6.43 -10.30
C LYS A 7 -20.99 -4.97 -10.78
N ASN A 8 -22.13 -4.32 -10.56
CA ASN A 8 -22.36 -2.93 -10.96
C ASN A 8 -21.41 -1.95 -10.25
N TYR A 9 -21.08 -2.18 -8.97
CA TYR A 9 -20.17 -1.29 -8.24
C TYR A 9 -18.72 -1.47 -8.66
N ILE A 10 -18.26 -2.70 -8.86
CA ILE A 10 -16.89 -2.97 -9.32
C ILE A 10 -16.67 -2.39 -10.72
N ASP A 11 -17.66 -2.53 -11.63
CA ASP A 11 -17.58 -1.98 -12.99
C ASP A 11 -17.59 -0.45 -12.99
N GLN A 12 -18.38 0.19 -12.11
CA GLN A 12 -18.36 1.65 -11.93
C GLN A 12 -17.04 2.15 -11.35
N LEU A 13 -16.48 1.42 -10.38
CA LEU A 13 -15.20 1.76 -9.78
C LEU A 13 -14.08 1.64 -10.83
N ALA A 14 -14.07 0.54 -11.60
CA ALA A 14 -13.14 0.34 -12.70
C ALA A 14 -13.27 1.45 -13.76
N GLY A 15 -14.49 1.82 -14.13
CA GLY A 15 -14.76 2.93 -15.05
C GLY A 15 -14.24 4.28 -14.53
N TYR A 16 -14.44 4.58 -13.24
CA TYR A 16 -13.93 5.80 -12.61
C TYR A 16 -12.41 5.89 -12.68
N PHE A 17 -11.74 4.78 -12.38
CA PHE A 17 -10.29 4.70 -12.40
C PHE A 17 -9.69 4.73 -13.81
N GLN A 18 -10.39 4.17 -14.81
CA GLN A 18 -10.02 4.32 -16.22
C GLN A 18 -10.12 5.78 -16.68
N GLN A 19 -11.13 6.52 -16.20
CA GLN A 19 -11.32 7.93 -16.52
C GLN A 19 -10.35 8.85 -15.76
N ASN A 20 -9.88 8.42 -14.58
CA ASN A 20 -9.01 9.21 -13.70
C ASN A 20 -7.75 8.41 -13.32
N PRO A 21 -6.82 8.19 -14.27
CA PRO A 21 -5.59 7.42 -14.01
C PRO A 21 -4.72 8.02 -12.91
N ASN A 22 -4.84 9.33 -12.65
CA ASN A 22 -4.18 10.01 -11.53
C ASN A 22 -4.63 9.52 -10.15
N SER A 23 -5.87 9.03 -10.01
CA SER A 23 -6.39 8.54 -8.73
C SER A 23 -5.57 7.33 -8.23
N TYR A 24 -5.02 6.50 -9.13
CA TYR A 24 -4.11 5.42 -8.75
C TYR A 24 -2.81 5.93 -8.14
N GLY A 25 -2.23 7.00 -8.71
CA GLY A 25 -1.01 7.61 -8.18
C GLY A 25 -1.21 8.19 -6.79
N TRP A 26 -2.36 8.83 -6.54
CA TRP A 26 -2.74 9.31 -5.21
C TRP A 26 -2.93 8.18 -4.20
N ILE A 27 -3.55 7.06 -4.59
CA ILE A 27 -3.70 5.89 -3.73
C ILE A 27 -2.32 5.34 -3.35
N LEU A 28 -1.43 5.15 -4.32
CA LEU A 28 -0.06 4.67 -4.06
C LEU A 28 0.71 5.62 -3.13
N PHE A 29 0.56 6.93 -3.34
CA PHE A 29 1.15 7.94 -2.48
C PHE A 29 0.62 7.87 -1.04
N VAL A 30 -0.70 7.81 -0.86
CA VAL A 30 -1.33 7.73 0.47
C VAL A 30 -0.94 6.43 1.18
N VAL A 31 -0.95 5.29 0.48
CA VAL A 31 -0.49 4.01 1.02
C VAL A 31 0.98 4.10 1.45
N GLY A 32 1.83 4.70 0.63
CA GLY A 32 3.23 4.94 0.97
C GLY A 32 3.39 5.80 2.24
N ILE A 33 2.62 6.88 2.39
CA ILE A 33 2.63 7.70 3.60
C ILE A 33 2.17 6.91 4.83
N ILE A 34 1.11 6.11 4.73
CA ILE A 34 0.61 5.30 5.84
C ILE A 34 1.65 4.28 6.27
N LEU A 35 2.32 3.63 5.32
CA LEU A 35 3.41 2.69 5.59
C LEU A 35 4.61 3.38 6.25
N LEU A 36 4.98 4.58 5.80
CA LEU A 36 6.05 5.37 6.40
C LEU A 36 5.69 5.79 7.83
N TYR A 37 4.49 6.29 8.03
CA TYR A 37 4.02 6.70 9.35
C TYR A 37 3.93 5.52 10.32
N GLY A 38 3.35 4.41 9.86
CA GLY A 38 3.20 3.19 10.65
C GLY A 38 4.53 2.53 10.98
N SER A 39 5.52 2.59 10.08
CA SER A 39 6.88 2.11 10.37
C SER A 39 7.60 2.98 11.40
N ILE A 40 7.48 4.31 11.33
CA ILE A 40 8.03 5.24 12.35
C ILE A 40 7.35 5.01 13.71
N ARG A 41 6.02 4.86 13.72
CA ARG A 41 5.23 4.60 14.94
C ARG A 41 5.34 3.16 15.44
N ARG A 42 6.04 2.29 14.71
CA ARG A 42 6.18 0.85 15.01
C ARG A 42 4.80 0.22 15.27
N TRP A 43 3.84 0.50 14.41
CA TRP A 43 2.50 -0.04 14.51
C TRP A 43 2.54 -1.57 14.55
N SER A 44 1.92 -2.15 15.57
CA SER A 44 2.05 -3.57 15.84
C SER A 44 1.56 -4.42 14.66
N TRP A 45 0.41 -4.09 14.04
CA TRP A 45 -0.09 -4.77 12.85
C TRP A 45 0.84 -4.73 11.62
N LEU A 46 1.78 -3.79 11.59
CA LEU A 46 2.79 -3.63 10.54
C LEU A 46 4.05 -4.46 10.81
N PHE A 47 4.18 -5.14 11.94
CA PHE A 47 5.35 -5.94 12.33
C PHE A 47 4.97 -7.29 12.96
N GLU A 48 3.79 -7.41 13.56
CA GLU A 48 3.22 -8.63 14.08
C GLU A 48 2.93 -9.57 12.91
N GLY A 49 3.70 -10.65 12.83
CA GLY A 49 3.48 -11.74 11.88
C GLY A 49 2.17 -12.47 12.17
N GLY A 50 1.07 -11.95 11.64
CA GLY A 50 -0.18 -12.68 11.48
C GLY A 50 -0.24 -13.40 10.12
N GLU A 51 -1.38 -14.04 9.80
CA GLU A 51 -1.66 -14.70 8.51
C GLU A 51 -1.76 -13.71 7.30
N GLY A 52 -1.21 -12.51 7.42
CA GLY A 52 -1.22 -11.50 6.36
C GLY A 52 -0.22 -11.78 5.25
N LEU A 53 -0.49 -11.26 4.05
CA LEU A 53 0.36 -11.37 2.85
C LEU A 53 1.80 -10.86 3.07
N PHE A 54 2.01 -9.97 4.04
CA PHE A 54 3.32 -9.50 4.47
C PHE A 54 3.66 -10.11 5.83
N ASN A 55 4.06 -11.39 5.83
CA ASN A 55 4.46 -12.07 7.06
C ASN A 55 5.89 -11.68 7.45
N ILE A 56 5.99 -10.76 8.41
CA ILE A 56 7.25 -10.15 8.84
C ILE A 56 7.95 -11.02 9.89
N ALA A 57 7.27 -12.00 10.48
CA ALA A 57 7.88 -12.92 11.43
C ALA A 57 9.13 -13.57 10.82
N TRP A 58 9.10 -13.95 9.54
CA TRP A 58 10.29 -14.52 8.88
C TRP A 58 11.43 -13.51 8.69
N ILE A 59 11.12 -12.25 8.37
CA ILE A 59 12.14 -11.20 8.17
C ILE A 59 12.72 -10.75 9.51
N GLU A 60 11.88 -10.61 10.53
CA GLU A 60 12.31 -10.28 11.89
C GLU A 60 13.15 -11.41 12.49
N GLU A 61 12.76 -12.67 12.30
CA GLU A 61 13.48 -13.84 12.81
C GLU A 61 14.83 -14.04 12.09
N THR A 62 14.93 -13.66 10.80
CA THR A 62 16.17 -13.78 10.02
C THR A 62 17.11 -12.58 10.15
N PHE A 63 16.57 -11.35 10.21
CA PHE A 63 17.36 -10.12 10.10
C PHE A 63 17.21 -9.15 11.28
N GLY A 64 16.29 -9.43 12.21
CA GLY A 64 16.01 -8.60 13.38
C GLY A 64 15.08 -7.40 13.10
N CYS A 65 14.41 -6.95 14.16
CA CYS A 65 13.42 -5.87 14.14
C CYS A 65 13.93 -4.55 13.51
N ARG A 66 15.22 -4.23 13.67
CA ARG A 66 15.83 -3.03 13.05
C ARG A 66 15.87 -3.10 11.54
N THR A 67 16.17 -4.27 10.98
CA THR A 67 16.26 -4.47 9.53
C THR A 67 14.88 -4.46 8.88
N ALA A 68 13.88 -5.07 9.53
CA ALA A 68 12.49 -4.97 9.11
C ALA A 68 12.01 -3.51 9.03
N LEU A 69 12.36 -2.70 10.04
CA LEU A 69 11.99 -1.27 10.07
C LEU A 69 12.61 -0.50 8.89
N ILE A 70 13.90 -0.71 8.62
CA ILE A 70 14.59 -0.08 7.48
C ILE A 70 13.97 -0.52 6.14
N LEU A 71 13.65 -1.80 5.99
CA LEU A 71 12.98 -2.32 4.80
C LEU A 71 11.63 -1.65 4.56
N PHE A 72 10.80 -1.47 5.59
CA PHE A 72 9.52 -0.79 5.47
C PHE A 72 9.65 0.69 5.15
N ILE A 73 10.65 1.38 5.72
CA ILE A 73 10.94 2.77 5.36
C ILE A 73 11.32 2.84 3.87
N LEU A 74 12.23 1.98 3.40
CA LEU A 74 12.63 1.95 1.99
C LEU A 74 11.44 1.62 1.08
N LEU A 75 10.63 0.63 1.44
CA LEU A 75 9.43 0.26 0.71
C LEU A 75 8.45 1.43 0.63
N SER A 76 8.21 2.11 1.74
CA SER A 76 7.32 3.28 1.79
C SER A 76 7.79 4.42 0.89
N LEU A 77 9.11 4.67 0.83
CA LEU A 77 9.69 5.66 -0.07
C LEU A 77 9.51 5.26 -1.55
N VAL A 78 9.62 3.98 -1.88
CA VAL A 78 9.34 3.47 -3.24
C VAL A 78 7.88 3.71 -3.61
N PHE A 79 6.93 3.41 -2.72
CA PHE A 79 5.51 3.66 -2.95
C PHE A 79 5.19 5.16 -3.11
N ILE A 80 5.76 6.00 -2.25
CA ILE A 80 5.62 7.46 -2.35
C ILE A 80 6.19 7.97 -3.68
N GLY A 81 7.41 7.56 -4.02
CA GLY A 81 8.08 7.95 -5.25
C GLY A 81 7.31 7.51 -6.49
N ALA A 82 6.91 6.24 -6.54
CA ALA A 82 6.10 5.69 -7.63
C ALA A 82 4.75 6.41 -7.75
N GLY A 83 4.08 6.70 -6.64
CA GLY A 83 2.82 7.46 -6.62
C GLY A 83 3.00 8.88 -7.18
N ILE A 84 4.03 9.60 -6.74
CA ILE A 84 4.34 10.95 -7.25
C ILE A 84 4.68 10.90 -8.74
N THR A 85 5.56 10.00 -9.16
CA THR A 85 5.93 9.84 -10.58
C THR A 85 4.71 9.53 -11.42
N TRP A 86 3.81 8.67 -10.95
CA TRP A 86 2.56 8.33 -11.64
C TRP A 86 1.64 9.55 -11.78
N VAL A 87 1.37 10.28 -10.69
CA VAL A 87 0.57 11.51 -10.74
C VAL A 87 1.19 12.55 -11.69
N PHE A 88 2.51 12.60 -11.79
CA PHE A 88 3.18 13.54 -12.67
C PHE A 88 3.12 13.11 -14.15
N LEU A 89 3.20 11.81 -14.44
CA LEU A 89 3.11 11.27 -15.81
C LEU A 89 1.69 11.32 -16.38
N TYR A 90 0.67 11.15 -15.53
CA TYR A 90 -0.74 11.14 -15.92
C TYR A 90 -1.48 12.45 -15.62
N LYS A 91 -0.73 13.53 -15.36
CA LYS A 91 -1.24 14.86 -15.01
C LYS A 91 -2.15 15.46 -16.08
#